data_AF-A0A964VS78-F1
#
_entry.id   AF-A0A964VS78-F1
#
_cell.length_a   1.000
_cell.length_b   1.000
_cell.length_c   1.000
_cell.angle_alpha   90.00
_cell.angle_beta   90.00
_cell.angle_gamma   90.00
#
_symmetry.space_group_name_H-M   'P 1'
#
loop_
_entity.id
_entity.type
_entity.pdbx_description
1 polymer ?
#
loop_
_entity_poly.entity_id
_entity_poly.type
_entity_poly.pdbx_seq_one_letter_code
_entity_poly.pdbx_strand_id
1 'polypeptide(L)'
;MSIGCIIPGAFHREHKDTGADGARLVAILKSMNCSVERVPVESFGSLARNAEIIADWLSRHGQQRVMFVSLSKGGADLKIALALPNAAELFRNVTAWVSLSGLPQDTPLVAWLRRQPLRRLGVRLLLRLRGQRYSVVEELRHEADGPLVA
;
A
#
# COMPACT_ATOMS: atom_id res chain seq x y z
N MET A 1 23.37 1.40 9.35
CA MET A 1 22.15 1.80 10.08
C MET A 1 20.95 1.42 9.21
N SER A 2 19.93 0.76 9.75
CA SER A 2 18.75 0.35 8.97
C SER A 2 17.68 1.45 8.98
N ILE A 3 17.00 1.66 7.86
CA ILE A 3 15.89 2.62 7.73
C ILE A 3 14.58 1.86 7.84
N GLY A 4 13.72 2.28 8.76
CA GLY A 4 12.32 1.90 8.77
C GLY A 4 11.57 2.63 7.66
N CYS A 5 10.78 1.93 6.88
CA CYS A 5 10.07 2.51 5.75
C CYS A 5 8.59 2.16 5.85
N ILE A 6 7.74 3.17 6.00
CA ILE A 6 6.30 3.01 6.10
C ILE A 6 5.68 3.08 4.71
N ILE A 7 4.86 2.08 4.35
CA ILE A 7 3.95 2.12 3.20
C ILE A 7 2.54 2.45 3.71
N PRO A 8 2.02 3.67 3.46
CA PRO A 8 0.71 4.08 3.92
C PRO A 8 -0.45 3.26 3.35
N GLY A 9 -1.60 3.34 4.02
CA GLY A 9 -2.86 2.78 3.55
C GLY A 9 -3.61 3.69 2.58
N ALA A 10 -4.76 3.19 2.13
CA ALA A 10 -5.71 3.94 1.33
C ALA A 10 -6.20 5.19 2.10
N PHE A 11 -6.39 6.30 1.38
CA PHE A 11 -6.89 7.57 1.92
C PHE A 11 -6.05 8.20 3.03
N HIS A 12 -4.77 7.83 3.14
CA HIS A 12 -3.89 8.34 4.21
C HIS A 12 -3.70 9.87 4.19
N ARG A 13 -3.88 10.53 3.05
CA ARG A 13 -3.80 12.00 2.94
C ARG A 13 -5.11 12.68 3.36
N GLU A 14 -6.23 12.07 3.01
CA GLU A 14 -7.59 12.60 3.21
C GLU A 14 -8.11 12.35 4.63
N HIS A 15 -7.73 11.23 5.26
CA HIS A 15 -8.25 10.78 6.55
C HIS A 15 -7.12 10.48 7.55
N LYS A 16 -6.46 11.56 8.00
CA LYS A 16 -5.30 11.48 8.94
C LYS A 16 -5.66 10.91 10.31
N ASP A 17 -6.92 11.03 10.71
CA ASP A 17 -7.50 10.52 11.95
C ASP A 17 -7.51 8.99 12.03
N THR A 18 -7.47 8.30 10.89
CA THR A 18 -7.48 6.83 10.82
C THR A 18 -6.15 6.17 11.19
N GLY A 19 -5.06 6.95 11.20
CA GLY A 19 -3.70 6.42 11.35
C GLY A 19 -3.16 5.68 10.12
N ALA A 20 -3.87 5.68 8.99
CA ALA A 20 -3.44 5.04 7.74
C ALA A 20 -2.15 5.66 7.15
N ASP A 21 -1.75 6.85 7.60
CA ASP A 21 -0.49 7.49 7.22
C ASP A 21 0.72 7.00 8.02
N GLY A 22 0.50 6.17 9.04
CA GLY A 22 1.52 5.60 9.90
C GLY A 22 2.18 6.59 10.86
N ALA A 23 1.61 7.78 11.11
CA ALA A 23 2.21 8.79 11.98
C ALA A 23 2.60 8.26 13.37
N ARG A 24 1.74 7.41 13.96
CA ARG A 24 2.02 6.78 15.26
C ARG A 24 3.23 5.83 15.21
N LEU A 25 3.37 5.06 14.13
CA LEU A 25 4.50 4.16 13.94
C LEU A 25 5.80 4.93 13.72
N VAL A 26 5.75 6.01 12.95
CA VAL A 26 6.87 6.94 12.78
C VAL A 26 7.33 7.48 14.14
N ALA A 27 6.39 7.91 14.99
CA ALA A 27 6.72 8.39 16.33
C ALA A 27 7.37 7.31 17.20
N ILE A 28 6.83 6.08 17.20
CA ILE A 28 7.39 4.94 17.94
C ILE A 28 8.80 4.60 17.45
N LEU A 29 9.00 4.46 16.14
CA LEU A 29 10.31 4.14 15.56
C LEU A 29 11.35 5.23 15.86
N LYS A 30 10.96 6.51 15.77
CA LYS A 30 11.84 7.62 16.15
C LYS A 30 12.22 7.61 17.63
N SER A 31 11.29 7.23 18.51
CA SER A 31 11.56 7.10 19.95
C SER A 31 12.57 5.99 20.29
N MET A 32 12.76 5.03 19.37
CA MET A 32 13.76 3.97 19.44
C MET A 32 15.04 4.31 18.66
N ASN A 33 15.27 5.59 18.34
CA ASN A 33 16.39 6.09 17.54
C ASN A 33 16.54 5.42 16.15
N CYS A 34 15.44 4.91 15.59
CA CYS A 34 15.42 4.43 14.21
C CYS A 34 15.22 5.58 13.24
N SER A 35 16.00 5.60 12.15
CA SER A 35 15.67 6.43 10.99
C SER A 35 14.42 5.86 10.35
N VAL A 36 13.43 6.72 10.07
CA VAL A 36 12.17 6.28 9.47
C VAL A 36 11.66 7.27 8.44
N GLU A 37 11.24 6.73 7.30
CA GLU A 37 10.65 7.48 6.19
C GLU A 37 9.30 6.90 5.78
N ARG A 38 8.50 7.71 5.11
CA ARG A 38 7.23 7.29 4.49
C ARG A 38 7.39 7.34 2.99
N VAL A 39 7.03 6.26 2.30
CA VAL A 39 7.04 6.26 0.83
C VAL A 39 5.93 7.18 0.33
N PRO A 40 6.22 8.09 -0.62
CA PRO A 40 5.26 9.09 -1.09
C PRO A 40 4.26 8.52 -2.11
N VAL A 41 3.71 7.33 -1.85
CA VAL A 41 2.69 6.69 -2.69
C VAL A 41 1.44 7.57 -2.82
N GLU A 42 0.68 7.36 -3.90
CA GLU A 42 -0.61 8.02 -4.07
C GLU A 42 -1.61 7.49 -3.02
N SER A 43 -2.37 8.41 -2.42
CA SER A 43 -3.29 8.10 -1.31
C SER A 43 -4.34 7.06 -1.68
N PHE A 44 -4.83 7.15 -2.91
CA PHE A 44 -5.79 6.21 -3.47
C PHE A 44 -5.47 5.97 -4.95
N GLY A 45 -4.18 5.76 -5.24
CA GLY A 45 -3.70 5.40 -6.57
C GLY A 45 -3.85 3.92 -6.88
N SER A 46 -3.63 3.56 -8.15
CA SER A 46 -3.59 2.16 -8.57
C SER A 46 -2.41 1.43 -7.96
N LEU A 47 -2.53 0.11 -7.79
CA LEU A 47 -1.48 -0.73 -7.23
C LEU A 47 -0.21 -0.68 -8.08
N ALA A 48 -0.36 -0.73 -9.41
CA ALA A 48 0.77 -0.63 -10.35
C ALA A 48 1.53 0.70 -10.22
N ARG A 49 0.80 1.83 -10.12
CA ARG A 49 1.45 3.14 -9.97
C ARG A 49 2.15 3.27 -8.63
N ASN A 50 1.54 2.80 -7.56
CA ASN A 50 2.17 2.80 -6.24
C ASN A 50 3.38 1.86 -6.19
N ALA A 51 3.35 0.74 -6.92
CA ALA A 51 4.49 -0.17 -7.04
C ALA A 51 5.69 0.48 -7.75
N GLU A 52 5.46 1.24 -8.84
CA GLU A 52 6.50 2.05 -9.50
C GLU A 52 7.10 3.07 -8.52
N ILE A 53 6.27 3.80 -7.77
CA ILE A 53 6.74 4.77 -6.77
C ILE A 53 7.59 4.10 -5.68
N ILE A 54 7.23 2.88 -5.25
CA ILE A 54 8.01 2.09 -4.29
C ILE A 54 9.35 1.69 -4.90
N ALA A 55 9.37 1.23 -6.15
CA ALA A 55 10.60 0.88 -6.86
C ALA A 55 11.54 2.08 -7.02
N ASP A 56 11.00 3.25 -7.40
CA ASP A 56 11.74 4.51 -7.52
C ASP A 56 12.25 5.02 -6.16
N TRP A 57 11.52 4.73 -5.07
CA TRP A 57 12.00 5.01 -3.73
C TRP A 57 13.16 4.07 -3.36
N LEU A 58 13.03 2.76 -3.61
CA LEU A 58 14.08 1.78 -3.33
C LEU A 58 15.37 2.03 -4.10
N SER A 59 15.29 2.40 -5.37
CA SER A 59 16.48 2.68 -6.21
C SER A 59 17.34 3.80 -5.62
N ARG A 60 16.70 4.84 -5.05
CA ARG A 60 17.38 5.96 -4.37
C ARG A 60 17.99 5.57 -3.01
N HIS A 61 17.55 4.46 -2.42
CA HIS A 61 18.02 3.94 -1.13
C HIS A 61 18.82 2.64 -1.28
N GLY A 62 19.24 2.28 -2.49
CA GLY A 62 19.79 0.96 -2.84
C GLY A 62 21.10 0.54 -2.16
N GLN A 63 21.69 1.39 -1.31
CA GLN A 63 22.87 1.10 -0.48
C GLN A 63 22.53 0.92 1.01
N GLN A 64 21.29 1.17 1.42
CA GLN A 64 20.85 1.14 2.81
C GLN A 64 20.03 -0.12 3.09
N ARG A 65 20.16 -0.67 4.30
CA ARG A 65 19.28 -1.74 4.76
C ARG A 65 17.91 -1.16 5.10
N VAL A 66 16.85 -1.73 4.53
CA VAL A 66 15.49 -1.22 4.68
C VAL A 66 14.61 -2.26 5.36
N MET A 67 13.79 -1.82 6.32
CA MET A 67 12.69 -2.61 6.89
C MET A 67 11.37 -1.96 6.48
N PHE A 68 10.54 -2.66 5.74
CA PHE A 68 9.21 -2.17 5.39
C PHE A 68 8.19 -2.44 6.48
N VAL A 69 7.31 -1.46 6.72
CA VAL A 69 6.09 -1.61 7.51
C VAL A 69 4.92 -1.11 6.67
N SER A 70 4.05 -2.01 6.23
CA SER A 70 2.92 -1.65 5.36
C SER A 70 1.59 -1.60 6.11
N LEU A 71 0.74 -0.65 5.77
CA LEU A 71 -0.60 -0.48 6.35
C LEU A 71 -1.69 -0.76 5.32
N SER A 72 -2.60 -1.69 5.61
CA SER A 72 -3.80 -1.92 4.78
C SER A 72 -3.46 -2.07 3.27
N LYS A 73 -3.98 -1.19 2.39
CA LYS A 73 -3.68 -1.14 0.94
C LYS A 73 -2.17 -1.12 0.65
N GLY A 74 -1.35 -0.49 1.51
CA GLY A 74 0.09 -0.45 1.33
C GLY A 74 0.75 -1.83 1.27
N GLY A 75 0.13 -2.85 1.86
CA GLY A 75 0.60 -4.24 1.73
C GLY A 75 0.39 -4.80 0.32
N ALA A 76 -0.74 -4.45 -0.32
CA ALA A 76 -1.01 -4.82 -1.72
C ALA A 76 -0.08 -4.05 -2.68
N ASP A 77 0.15 -2.76 -2.43
CA ASP A 77 1.10 -1.95 -3.21
C ASP A 77 2.50 -2.56 -3.18
N LEU A 78 2.98 -2.96 -1.99
CA LEU A 78 4.29 -3.60 -1.83
C LEU A 78 4.34 -4.99 -2.47
N LYS A 79 3.24 -5.75 -2.44
CA LYS A 79 3.14 -7.05 -3.12
C LYS A 79 3.30 -6.90 -4.64
N ILE A 80 2.64 -5.91 -5.25
CA ILE A 80 2.82 -5.63 -6.68
C ILE A 80 4.25 -5.18 -6.98
N ALA A 81 4.88 -4.37 -6.10
CA ALA A 81 6.28 -3.99 -6.26
C ALA A 81 7.24 -5.18 -6.21
N LEU A 82 6.97 -6.17 -5.35
CA LEU A 82 7.73 -7.42 -5.27
C LEU A 82 7.58 -8.31 -6.51
N ALA A 83 6.51 -8.14 -7.30
CA ALA A 83 6.26 -8.88 -8.53
C ALA A 83 6.90 -8.24 -9.77
N LEU A 84 7.56 -7.08 -9.64
CA LEU A 84 8.24 -6.42 -10.76
C LEU A 84 9.42 -7.28 -11.27
N PRO A 85 9.74 -7.25 -12.58
CA PRO A 85 10.81 -8.08 -13.15
C PRO A 85 12.20 -7.87 -12.50
N ASN A 86 12.49 -6.65 -12.04
CA ASN A 86 13.74 -6.29 -11.37
C ASN A 86 13.64 -6.29 -9.83
N ALA A 87 12.58 -6.87 -9.26
CA ALA A 87 12.35 -6.85 -7.81
C ALA A 87 13.51 -7.47 -7.02
N ALA A 88 14.12 -8.55 -7.51
CA ALA A 88 15.24 -9.20 -6.82
C ALA A 88 16.41 -8.22 -6.59
N GLU A 89 16.70 -7.35 -7.55
CA GLU A 89 17.74 -6.35 -7.40
C GLU A 89 17.30 -5.19 -6.49
N LEU A 90 16.08 -4.68 -6.70
CA LEU A 90 15.53 -3.55 -5.94
C LEU A 90 15.39 -3.86 -4.45
N PHE A 91 15.01 -5.10 -4.12
CA PHE A 91 14.74 -5.54 -2.74
C PHE A 91 15.94 -6.22 -2.08
N ARG A 92 17.10 -6.30 -2.73
CA ARG A 92 18.28 -7.03 -2.19
C ARG A 92 18.71 -6.61 -0.78
N ASN A 93 18.46 -5.35 -0.41
CA ASN A 93 18.81 -4.77 0.88
C ASN A 93 17.61 -4.62 1.83
N VAL A 94 16.44 -5.13 1.44
CA VAL A 94 15.26 -5.17 2.29
C VAL A 94 15.39 -6.36 3.24
N THR A 95 15.52 -6.08 4.53
CA THR A 95 15.81 -7.11 5.55
C THR A 95 14.56 -7.74 6.14
N ALA A 96 13.44 -7.02 6.12
CA ALA A 96 12.17 -7.49 6.65
C ALA A 96 10.99 -6.69 6.08
N TRP A 97 9.83 -7.32 6.04
CA TRP A 97 8.54 -6.70 5.78
C TRP A 97 7.57 -7.06 6.90
N VAL A 98 7.07 -6.06 7.60
CA VAL A 98 6.01 -6.17 8.61
C VAL A 98 4.71 -5.64 8.02
N SER A 99 3.67 -6.46 8.02
CA SER A 99 2.34 -6.08 7.54
C SER A 99 1.42 -5.84 8.72
N LEU A 100 0.81 -4.66 8.81
CA LEU A 100 -0.18 -4.32 9.84
C LEU A 100 -1.54 -4.14 9.19
N SER A 101 -2.40 -5.14 9.39
CA SER A 101 -3.71 -5.25 8.74
C SER A 101 -3.63 -5.11 7.21
N GLY A 102 -2.49 -5.47 6.61
CA GLY A 102 -2.30 -5.44 5.18
C GLY A 102 -3.23 -6.41 4.48
N LEU A 103 -3.39 -6.24 3.17
CA LEU A 103 -4.21 -7.10 2.31
C LEU A 103 -3.32 -8.01 1.45
N PRO A 104 -2.55 -8.97 2.02
CA PRO A 104 -1.68 -9.84 1.24
C PRO A 104 -2.45 -10.85 0.38
N GLN A 105 -3.72 -11.09 0.69
CA GLN A 105 -4.65 -11.99 0.01
C GLN A 105 -5.95 -11.27 -0.39
N ASP A 106 -5.84 -10.00 -0.83
CA ASP A 106 -6.99 -9.16 -1.19
C ASP A 106 -8.02 -8.99 -0.05
N THR A 107 -9.24 -8.52 -0.37
CA THR A 107 -10.35 -8.45 0.59
C THR A 107 -11.66 -9.01 0.02
N PRO A 108 -12.42 -9.83 0.80
CA PRO A 108 -13.75 -10.29 0.39
C PRO A 108 -14.78 -9.16 0.32
N LEU A 109 -14.45 -7.99 0.87
CA LEU A 109 -15.32 -6.82 0.88
C LEU A 109 -15.70 -6.37 -0.54
N VAL A 110 -14.78 -6.49 -1.50
CA VAL A 110 -15.05 -6.12 -2.90
C VAL A 110 -16.06 -7.08 -3.52
N ALA A 111 -15.91 -8.39 -3.30
CA ALA A 111 -16.88 -9.39 -3.75
C ALA A 111 -18.26 -9.18 -3.13
N TRP A 112 -18.33 -8.83 -1.84
CA TRP A 112 -19.58 -8.44 -1.18
C TRP A 112 -20.21 -7.19 -1.79
N LEU A 113 -19.42 -6.15 -2.08
CA LEU A 113 -19.90 -4.91 -2.69
C LEU A 113 -20.45 -5.16 -4.10
N ARG A 114 -19.83 -6.05 -4.87
CA ARG A 114 -20.30 -6.46 -6.20
C ARG A 114 -21.70 -7.11 -6.16
N ARG A 115 -22.03 -7.81 -5.08
CA ARG A 115 -23.36 -8.43 -4.87
C ARG A 115 -24.46 -7.43 -4.52
N GLN A 116 -24.13 -6.15 -4.31
CA GLN A 116 -25.08 -5.12 -3.89
C GLN A 116 -25.11 -3.96 -4.91
N PRO A 117 -25.88 -4.06 -6.01
CA PRO A 117 -25.79 -3.13 -7.15
C PRO A 117 -26.08 -1.68 -6.78
N LEU A 118 -27.05 -1.42 -5.89
CA LEU A 118 -27.35 -0.07 -5.40
C LEU A 118 -26.21 0.50 -4.56
N ARG A 119 -25.62 -0.31 -3.67
CA ARG A 119 -24.49 0.13 -2.85
C ARG A 119 -23.23 0.34 -3.68
N ARG A 120 -22.99 -0.52 -4.68
CA ARG A 120 -21.92 -0.36 -5.66
C ARG A 120 -22.05 0.95 -6.43
N LEU A 121 -23.25 1.29 -6.90
CA LEU A 121 -23.50 2.57 -7.57
C LEU A 121 -23.25 3.75 -6.63
N GLY A 122 -23.71 3.67 -5.39
CA GLY A 122 -23.44 4.67 -4.35
C GLY A 122 -21.95 4.88 -4.10
N VAL A 123 -21.17 3.81 -3.94
CA VAL A 123 -19.70 3.87 -3.77
C VAL A 123 -19.02 4.45 -5.01
N ARG A 124 -19.43 4.05 -6.21
CA ARG A 124 -18.91 4.61 -7.46
C ARG A 124 -19.14 6.12 -7.54
N LEU A 125 -20.35 6.57 -7.21
CA LEU A 125 -20.69 7.99 -7.21
C LEU A 125 -19.90 8.75 -6.14
N LEU A 126 -19.83 8.22 -4.92
CA LEU A 126 -19.09 8.81 -3.81
C LEU A 126 -17.60 8.99 -4.15
N LEU A 127 -16.97 7.96 -4.70
CA LEU A 127 -15.57 8.03 -5.12
C LEU A 127 -15.38 9.04 -6.24
N ARG A 128 -16.27 9.05 -7.24
CA ARG A 128 -16.21 10.02 -8.34
C ARG A 128 -16.34 11.47 -7.83
N LEU A 129 -17.25 11.72 -6.88
CA LEU A 129 -17.42 13.03 -6.24
C LEU A 129 -16.16 13.44 -5.44
N ARG A 130 -15.40 12.48 -4.93
CA ARG A 130 -14.13 12.70 -4.24
C ARG A 130 -12.91 12.74 -5.18
N GLY A 131 -13.12 12.70 -6.50
CA GLY A 131 -12.03 12.69 -7.50
C GLY A 131 -11.29 11.35 -7.59
N GLN A 132 -11.85 10.29 -7.03
CA GLN A 132 -11.21 8.97 -6.89
C GLN A 132 -11.74 7.97 -7.92
N ARG A 133 -10.86 7.04 -8.31
CA ARG A 133 -11.18 6.02 -9.32
C ARG A 133 -11.69 4.75 -8.66
N TYR A 134 -12.90 4.32 -9.03
CA TYR A 134 -13.46 3.05 -8.56
C TYR A 134 -12.66 1.82 -9.04
N SER A 135 -11.86 1.94 -10.11
CA SER A 135 -10.97 0.87 -10.56
C SER A 135 -10.00 0.41 -9.46
N VAL A 136 -9.56 1.32 -8.58
CA VAL A 136 -8.67 1.00 -7.46
C VAL A 136 -9.35 0.08 -6.44
N VAL A 137 -10.68 0.17 -6.28
CA VAL A 137 -11.45 -0.77 -5.46
C VAL A 137 -11.48 -2.15 -6.11
N GLU A 138 -11.64 -2.20 -7.43
CA GLU A 138 -11.67 -3.45 -8.19
C GLU A 138 -10.30 -4.13 -8.29
N GLU A 139 -9.20 -3.37 -8.12
CA GLU A 139 -7.83 -3.90 -8.02
C GLU A 139 -7.58 -4.63 -6.69
N LEU A 140 -8.38 -4.38 -5.64
CA LEU A 140 -8.28 -5.02 -4.33
C LEU A 140 -9.19 -6.26 -4.19
N ARG A 141 -9.73 -6.77 -5.32
CA ARG A 141 -10.69 -7.87 -5.32
C ARG A 141 -10.01 -9.22 -5.09
N HIS A 142 -10.60 -10.04 -4.22
CA HIS A 142 -10.21 -11.43 -4.04
C HIS A 142 -10.97 -12.33 -5.03
N GLU A 143 -10.43 -12.53 -6.23
CA GLU A 143 -10.99 -13.44 -7.26
C GLU A 143 -9.84 -14.24 -7.90
N ALA A 144 -10.13 -15.41 -8.49
CA ALA A 144 -9.11 -16.32 -9.04
C ALA A 144 -8.29 -15.72 -10.21
N ASP A 145 -8.77 -14.62 -10.80
CA ASP A 145 -8.13 -13.78 -11.83
C ASP A 145 -7.62 -12.43 -11.27
N GLY A 146 -7.62 -12.28 -9.94
CA GLY A 146 -7.25 -11.05 -9.24
C GLY A 146 -5.75 -10.77 -9.28
N PRO A 147 -5.33 -9.49 -9.29
CA PRO A 147 -3.92 -9.11 -9.47
C PRO A 147 -3.01 -9.53 -8.30
N LEU A 148 -3.57 -9.98 -7.16
CA LEU A 148 -2.80 -10.47 -6.02
C LEU A 148 -2.90 -12.00 -5.84
N VAL A 149 -3.47 -12.75 -6.77
CA VAL A 149 -3.33 -14.22 -6.76
C VAL A 149 -1.94 -14.55 -7.30
N ALA A 150 -1.05 -14.93 -6.38
CA ALA A 150 0.24 -15.56 -6.71
C ALA A 150 0.05 -17.07 -6.71
#